data_AF-A0A644W6L7-F1
#
_entry.id   AF-A0A644W6L7-F1
#
_cell.length_a   1.000
_cell.length_b   1.000
_cell.length_c   1.000
_cell.angle_alpha   90.00
_cell.angle_beta   90.00
_cell.angle_gamma   90.00
#
_symmetry.space_group_name_H-M   'P 1'
#
loop_
_entity.id
_entity.type
_entity.pdbx_description
1 polymer ?
#
loop_
_entity_poly.entity_id
_entity_poly.type
_entity_poly.pdbx_seq_one_letter_code
_entity_poly.pdbx_strand_id
1 'polypeptide(L)'
;MLDLLVYLDEALIKNLNSVILNGYIDIRTYRRIKDRTIGGNIKIGDRESNGSDFGSKKDKIEGYKTKQERCDDHYENGSDRSLGFEGRDFDRNEQEIKKISTIFTLHGSLLNRMYDNKNVKKISYKDMESGNIKEGEYVEVDGFLKETSLPFYIDTLIYIINCYGADFLNTLLEKKNLKNLNFNIICKLLERLRMSITSRGSHDLLMQNEDISLLLTINENNFLSNHAHMFNLVHCSCKVFGKVMMIKEDENKCISLLRKTSQEEYYQQVIDSIDPYLEVLKENNIILPKKPECNIKGKVIMILPISICI
;
A
#
# COMPACT_ATOMS: atom_id res chain seq x y z
N MET A 1 -19.76 -10.07 -8.98
CA MET A 1 -19.69 -9.80 -7.53
C MET A 1 -18.82 -8.56 -7.39
N LEU A 2 -19.29 -7.53 -6.68
CA LEU A 2 -18.53 -6.30 -6.45
C LEU A 2 -17.62 -6.55 -5.25
N ASP A 3 -16.42 -7.08 -5.50
CA ASP A 3 -15.41 -7.25 -4.46
C ASP A 3 -14.92 -5.85 -4.04
N LEU A 4 -14.99 -5.54 -2.75
CA LEU A 4 -14.57 -4.26 -2.19
C LEU A 4 -13.05 -4.27 -1.99
N LEU A 5 -12.34 -3.39 -2.70
CA LEU A 5 -10.90 -3.23 -2.52
C LEU A 5 -10.59 -2.50 -1.21
N VAL A 6 -9.85 -3.13 -0.32
CA VAL A 6 -9.55 -2.59 1.03
C VAL A 6 -8.06 -2.27 1.22
N TYR A 7 -7.19 -3.03 0.57
CA TYR A 7 -5.74 -2.84 0.61
C TYR A 7 -5.19 -2.70 -0.80
N LEU A 8 -4.28 -1.75 -1.01
CA LEU A 8 -3.63 -1.54 -2.29
C LEU A 8 -2.21 -0.97 -2.13
N ASP A 9 -1.19 -1.73 -2.51
CA ASP A 9 0.19 -1.22 -2.53
C ASP A 9 0.43 -0.38 -3.79
N GLU A 10 0.27 0.93 -3.65
CA GLU A 10 0.45 1.86 -4.78
C GLU A 10 1.86 1.84 -5.36
N ALA A 11 2.88 1.66 -4.52
CA ALA A 11 4.27 1.71 -4.94
C ALA A 11 4.60 0.49 -5.81
N LEU A 12 4.19 -0.70 -5.37
CA LEU A 12 4.33 -1.92 -6.15
C LEU A 12 3.54 -1.83 -7.46
N ILE A 13 2.32 -1.29 -7.43
CA ILE A 13 1.50 -1.13 -8.64
C ILE A 13 2.13 -0.14 -9.62
N LYS A 14 2.65 1.00 -9.17
CA LYS A 14 3.36 1.96 -10.03
C LYS A 14 4.61 1.31 -10.64
N ASN A 15 5.37 0.56 -9.85
CA ASN A 15 6.56 -0.15 -10.32
C ASN A 15 6.22 -1.24 -11.35
N LEU A 16 5.19 -2.05 -11.10
CA LEU A 16 4.75 -3.09 -12.04
C LEU A 16 4.15 -2.50 -13.31
N ASN A 17 3.37 -1.42 -13.20
CA ASN A 17 2.78 -0.76 -14.34
C ASN A 17 3.81 -0.10 -15.25
N SER A 18 4.93 0.38 -14.70
CA SER A 18 6.04 0.89 -15.52
C SER A 18 6.58 -0.16 -16.51
N VAL A 19 6.39 -1.45 -16.19
CA VAL A 19 6.78 -2.58 -17.04
C VAL A 19 5.62 -3.06 -17.92
N ILE A 20 4.37 -2.87 -17.49
CA ILE A 20 3.21 -3.60 -18.05
C ILE A 20 2.17 -2.72 -18.78
N LEU A 21 2.02 -1.41 -18.53
CA LEU A 21 0.83 -0.65 -19.00
C LEU A 21 1.03 0.82 -19.42
N ASN A 22 0.27 1.21 -20.47
CA ASN A 22 -0.04 2.58 -20.93
C ASN A 22 -1.48 3.00 -20.53
N GLY A 23 -1.88 2.89 -19.26
CA GLY A 23 -3.25 3.22 -18.83
C GLY A 23 -3.42 4.72 -18.55
N TYR A 24 -4.43 5.38 -19.14
CA TYR A 24 -4.77 6.80 -18.90
C TYR A 24 -6.28 7.05 -18.93
N ILE A 25 -6.78 8.01 -18.15
CA ILE A 25 -8.16 8.55 -18.25
C ILE A 25 -8.10 9.89 -18.97
N ASP A 26 -8.78 10.03 -20.10
CA ASP A 26 -8.89 11.28 -20.84
C ASP A 26 -9.98 12.19 -20.25
N ILE A 27 -9.59 13.29 -19.62
CA ILE A 27 -10.47 14.44 -19.38
C ILE A 27 -10.43 15.32 -20.62
N ARG A 28 -11.57 15.44 -21.29
CA ARG A 28 -11.75 16.35 -22.44
C ARG A 28 -12.45 17.62 -21.95
N THR A 29 -11.71 18.72 -21.89
CA THR A 29 -12.29 20.02 -21.59
C THR A 29 -12.58 20.75 -22.90
N TYR A 30 -13.85 21.08 -23.11
CA TYR A 30 -14.30 21.89 -24.23
C TYR A 30 -14.48 23.33 -23.77
N ARG A 31 -13.70 24.25 -24.34
CA ARG A 31 -13.83 25.68 -24.06
C ARG A 31 -14.27 26.39 -25.34
N ARG A 32 -15.49 26.94 -25.33
CA ARG A 32 -16.00 27.80 -26.40
C ARG A 32 -15.92 29.24 -25.94
N ILE A 33 -15.03 30.02 -26.55
CA ILE A 33 -14.93 31.45 -26.31
C ILE A 33 -15.67 32.15 -27.44
N LYS A 34 -16.69 32.93 -27.07
CA LYS A 34 -17.37 33.86 -27.96
C LYS A 34 -17.01 35.26 -27.54
N ASP A 35 -16.20 35.93 -28.35
CA ASP A 35 -16.03 37.37 -28.24
C ASP A 35 -16.90 38.03 -29.29
N ARG A 36 -17.71 39.00 -28.86
CA ARG A 36 -18.55 39.83 -29.73
C ARG A 36 -18.29 41.27 -29.36
N THR A 37 -17.08 41.73 -29.68
CA THR A 37 -16.71 43.12 -29.52
C THR A 37 -16.76 43.83 -30.87
N ILE A 38 -17.46 44.96 -30.86
CA ILE A 38 -17.51 45.91 -31.98
C ILE A 38 -16.61 47.08 -31.58
N GLY A 39 -15.54 47.30 -32.33
CA GLY A 39 -14.59 48.38 -32.07
C GLY A 39 -14.20 49.09 -33.36
N GLY A 40 -14.00 50.40 -33.27
CA GLY A 40 -13.47 51.22 -34.35
C GLY A 40 -12.02 51.61 -34.06
N ASN A 41 -11.11 51.32 -34.98
CA ASN A 41 -9.71 51.71 -34.88
C ASN A 41 -9.32 52.59 -36.07
N ILE A 42 -8.50 53.62 -35.81
CA ILE A 42 -7.83 54.41 -36.84
C ILE A 42 -6.34 54.19 -36.65
N LYS A 43 -5.68 53.59 -37.64
CA LYS A 43 -4.23 53.42 -37.68
C LYS A 43 -3.69 53.90 -39.02
N ILE A 44 -2.60 54.67 -38.97
CA ILE A 44 -1.83 55.08 -40.13
C ILE A 44 -0.37 54.80 -39.79
N GLY A 45 0.28 53.98 -40.61
CA GLY A 45 1.71 53.71 -40.53
C GLY A 45 2.09 52.50 -41.36
N ASP A 46 3.21 52.61 -42.09
CA ASP A 46 3.78 51.51 -42.85
C ASP A 46 4.57 50.59 -41.93
N ARG A 47 4.33 49.27 -42.02
CA ARG A 47 5.08 48.25 -41.29
C ARG A 47 5.41 47.08 -42.21
N GLU A 48 6.69 46.78 -42.31
CA GLU A 48 7.18 45.48 -42.77
C GLU A 48 7.73 44.73 -41.56
N SER A 49 7.26 43.49 -41.36
CA SER A 49 7.65 42.64 -40.23
C SER A 49 7.73 41.20 -40.69
N ASN A 50 8.95 40.65 -40.70
CA ASN A 50 9.20 39.23 -40.88
C ASN A 50 9.74 38.66 -39.56
N GLY A 51 9.08 37.65 -39.03
CA GLY A 51 9.47 36.97 -37.80
C GLY A 51 9.15 35.48 -37.87
N SER A 52 10.11 34.67 -37.44
CA SER A 52 9.92 33.23 -37.22
C SER A 52 10.19 32.96 -35.75
N ASP A 53 9.16 32.55 -35.02
CA ASP A 53 9.27 32.30 -33.58
C ASP A 53 9.29 30.80 -33.31
N PHE A 54 10.49 30.28 -33.02
CA PHE A 54 10.69 28.91 -32.59
C PHE A 54 10.78 28.83 -31.07
N GLY A 55 9.69 28.38 -30.43
CA GLY A 55 9.61 28.20 -28.99
C GLY A 55 9.58 26.72 -28.60
N SER A 56 10.66 26.22 -27.98
CA SER A 56 10.62 24.93 -27.29
C SER A 56 10.59 25.15 -25.77
N LYS A 57 9.49 24.76 -25.12
CA LYS A 57 9.38 24.81 -23.66
C LYS A 57 9.44 23.40 -23.07
N LYS A 58 10.33 23.24 -22.10
CA LYS A 58 10.44 22.05 -21.26
C LYS A 58 10.19 22.48 -19.83
N ASP A 59 8.96 22.27 -19.38
CA ASP A 59 8.63 22.51 -17.98
C ASP A 59 8.95 21.24 -17.19
N LYS A 60 9.83 21.39 -16.20
CA LYS A 60 10.02 20.40 -15.14
C LYS A 60 9.16 20.82 -13.97
N ILE A 61 8.06 20.11 -13.78
CA ILE A 61 7.38 20.04 -12.49
C ILE A 61 7.88 18.74 -11.85
N GLU A 62 8.17 18.74 -10.55
CA GLU A 62 8.75 17.59 -9.85
C GLU A 62 8.09 16.27 -10.29
N GLY A 63 8.91 15.38 -10.86
CA GLY A 63 8.48 14.05 -11.31
C GLY A 63 7.98 13.92 -12.75
N TYR A 64 7.70 15.00 -13.49
CA TYR A 64 7.11 14.92 -14.83
C TYR A 64 7.85 15.80 -15.85
N LYS A 65 8.09 15.26 -17.07
CA LYS A 65 8.65 16.00 -18.21
C LYS A 65 7.57 16.24 -19.25
N THR A 66 7.19 17.50 -19.44
CA THR A 66 6.27 17.91 -20.50
C THR A 66 7.07 18.56 -21.63
N LYS A 67 6.81 18.18 -22.89
CA LYS A 67 7.37 18.83 -24.08
C LYS A 67 6.24 19.46 -24.89
N GLN A 68 6.38 20.74 -25.20
CA GLN A 68 5.50 21.45 -26.15
C GLN A 68 6.37 22.06 -27.25
N GLU A 69 6.00 21.82 -28.51
CA GLU A 69 6.62 22.40 -29.69
C GLU A 69 5.56 23.22 -30.43
N ARG A 70 5.88 24.48 -30.74
CA ARG A 70 5.07 25.37 -31.58
C ARG A 70 5.96 25.99 -32.64
N CYS A 71 5.41 26.13 -33.84
CA CYS A 71 6.06 26.73 -35.00
C CYS A 71 5.01 27.59 -35.70
N ASP A 72 5.21 28.90 -35.71
CA ASP A 72 4.33 29.86 -36.36
C ASP A 72 5.18 30.76 -37.26
N ASP A 73 4.91 30.75 -38.57
CA ASP A 73 5.54 31.61 -39.56
C ASP A 73 4.55 32.69 -39.99
N HIS A 74 4.96 33.96 -39.92
CA HIS A 74 4.16 35.09 -40.41
C HIS A 74 4.92 35.96 -41.41
N TYR A 75 4.23 36.28 -42.51
CA TYR A 75 4.69 37.20 -43.54
C TYR A 75 3.56 38.20 -43.83
N GLU A 76 3.78 39.48 -43.57
CA GLU A 76 2.83 40.55 -43.89
C GLU A 76 3.55 41.64 -44.67
N ASN A 77 3.02 41.98 -45.85
CA ASN A 77 3.43 43.17 -46.59
C ASN A 77 2.21 43.89 -47.16
N GLY A 78 2.02 45.15 -46.79
CA GLY A 78 0.90 45.97 -47.23
C GLY A 78 0.99 47.40 -46.68
N SER A 79 0.62 48.37 -47.52
CA SER A 79 0.41 49.76 -47.13
C SER A 79 -1.09 50.02 -46.96
N ASP A 80 -1.59 49.90 -45.73
CA ASP A 80 -3.02 50.00 -45.47
C ASP A 80 -3.41 51.38 -44.93
N ARG A 81 -4.20 52.11 -45.72
CA ARG A 81 -5.17 53.09 -45.19
C ARG A 81 -6.51 52.38 -45.06
N SER A 82 -6.78 51.81 -43.89
CA SER A 82 -8.07 51.17 -43.61
C SER A 82 -8.87 51.96 -42.57
N LEU A 83 -10.06 52.42 -42.98
CA LEU A 83 -11.15 52.74 -42.06
C LEU A 83 -11.96 51.45 -41.89
N GLY A 84 -11.60 50.67 -40.87
CA GLY A 84 -12.24 49.39 -40.57
C GLY A 84 -13.26 49.54 -39.45
N PHE A 85 -14.52 49.20 -39.72
CA PHE A 85 -15.45 48.78 -38.67
C PHE A 85 -15.15 47.31 -38.37
N GLU A 86 -14.37 47.06 -37.32
CA GLU A 86 -13.91 45.70 -37.02
C GLU A 86 -14.90 45.05 -36.05
N GLY A 87 -15.80 44.24 -36.61
CA GLY A 87 -16.56 43.27 -35.85
C GLY A 87 -15.71 42.01 -35.68
N ARG A 88 -15.19 41.77 -34.48
CA ARG A 88 -14.57 40.47 -34.17
C ARG A 88 -15.70 39.53 -33.78
N ASP A 89 -16.17 38.75 -34.76
CA ASP A 89 -17.04 37.60 -34.51
C ASP A 89 -16.23 36.35 -34.86
N PHE A 90 -15.52 35.84 -33.86
CA PHE A 90 -14.84 34.55 -34.00
C PHE A 90 -15.31 33.60 -32.90
N ASP A 91 -15.70 32.40 -33.33
CA ASP A 91 -15.95 31.26 -32.46
C ASP A 91 -14.62 30.49 -32.34
N ARG A 92 -13.94 30.60 -31.20
CA ARG A 92 -12.77 29.74 -30.90
C ARG A 92 -13.23 28.54 -30.08
N ASN A 93 -13.06 27.36 -30.67
CA ASN A 93 -13.22 26.08 -30.00
C ASN A 93 -11.84 25.56 -29.61
N GLU A 94 -11.55 25.55 -28.32
CA GLU A 94 -10.34 24.91 -27.79
C GLU A 94 -10.70 23.58 -27.15
N GLN A 95 -9.89 22.56 -27.46
CA GLN A 95 -10.00 21.23 -26.89
C GLN A 95 -8.71 20.92 -26.12
N GLU A 96 -8.81 20.79 -24.80
CA GLU A 96 -7.72 20.33 -23.96
C GLU A 96 -7.98 18.88 -23.53
N ILE A 97 -7.03 17.98 -23.79
CA ILE A 97 -7.10 16.57 -23.37
C ILE A 97 -6.08 16.37 -22.25
N LYS A 98 -6.56 16.18 -21.02
CA LYS A 98 -5.72 15.85 -19.85
C LYS A 98 -5.85 14.38 -19.51
N LYS A 99 -4.72 13.67 -19.44
CA LYS A 99 -4.65 12.25 -19.08
C LYS A 99 -4.35 12.08 -17.58
N ILE A 100 -5.26 11.51 -16.80
CA ILE A 100 -5.05 11.18 -15.37
C ILE A 100 -5.18 9.67 -15.18
N SER A 101 -4.21 9.01 -14.57
CA SER A 101 -4.30 7.58 -14.26
C SER A 101 -4.65 7.40 -12.79
N THR A 102 -5.87 6.95 -12.49
CA THR A 102 -6.22 6.58 -11.09
C THR A 102 -5.64 5.21 -10.75
N ILE A 103 -5.27 5.02 -9.48
CA ILE A 103 -4.64 3.78 -9.01
C ILE A 103 -5.54 2.55 -9.20
N PHE A 104 -6.86 2.71 -9.04
CA PHE A 104 -7.84 1.64 -9.25
C PHE A 104 -7.89 1.18 -10.72
N THR A 105 -7.88 2.13 -11.67
CA THR A 105 -7.88 1.81 -13.11
C THR A 105 -6.57 1.12 -13.51
N LEU A 106 -5.45 1.58 -12.93
CA LEU A 106 -4.14 0.97 -13.11
C LEU A 106 -4.10 -0.46 -12.56
N HIS A 107 -4.64 -0.69 -11.36
CA HIS A 107 -4.75 -2.00 -10.74
C HIS A 107 -5.60 -2.97 -11.56
N GLY A 108 -6.81 -2.56 -11.96
CA GLY A 108 -7.70 -3.41 -12.75
C GLY A 108 -7.10 -3.77 -14.12
N SER A 109 -6.44 -2.80 -14.77
CA SER A 109 -5.75 -3.06 -16.03
C SER A 109 -4.59 -4.04 -15.86
N LEU A 110 -3.83 -3.93 -14.76
CA LEU A 110 -2.70 -4.79 -14.44
C LEU A 110 -3.17 -6.24 -14.23
N LEU A 111 -4.19 -6.44 -13.39
CA LEU A 111 -4.77 -7.74 -13.13
C LEU A 111 -5.27 -8.41 -14.42
N ASN A 112 -6.06 -7.69 -15.23
CA ASN A 112 -6.59 -8.24 -16.48
C ASN A 112 -5.47 -8.74 -17.40
N ARG A 113 -4.40 -7.96 -17.58
CA ARG A 113 -3.25 -8.39 -18.39
C ARG A 113 -2.50 -9.57 -17.80
N MET A 114 -2.34 -9.63 -16.48
CA MET A 114 -1.68 -10.76 -15.83
C MET A 114 -2.51 -12.05 -15.97
N TYR A 115 -3.84 -11.94 -15.95
CA TYR A 115 -4.75 -13.03 -16.26
C TYR A 115 -4.68 -13.47 -17.72
N ASP A 116 -4.73 -12.52 -18.66
CA ASP A 116 -4.64 -12.79 -20.10
C ASP A 116 -3.33 -13.52 -20.47
N ASN A 117 -2.23 -13.11 -19.84
CA ASN A 117 -0.91 -13.71 -20.04
C ASN A 117 -0.72 -15.04 -19.27
N LYS A 118 -1.72 -15.52 -18.52
CA LYS A 118 -1.64 -16.71 -17.63
C LYS A 118 -0.49 -16.64 -16.62
N ASN A 119 -0.13 -15.43 -16.19
CA ASN A 119 0.94 -15.21 -15.22
C ASN A 119 0.47 -15.31 -13.77
N VAL A 120 -0.85 -15.40 -13.54
CA VAL A 120 -1.46 -15.57 -12.21
C VAL A 120 -1.97 -16.98 -12.07
N LYS A 121 -1.56 -17.67 -11.00
CA LYS A 121 -2.16 -18.94 -10.59
C LYS A 121 -3.17 -18.70 -9.47
N LYS A 122 -4.36 -19.25 -9.62
CA LYS A 122 -5.30 -19.32 -8.49
C LYS A 122 -4.85 -20.46 -7.59
N ILE A 123 -4.64 -20.19 -6.31
CA ILE A 123 -4.26 -21.23 -5.36
C ILE A 123 -5.52 -21.91 -4.89
N SER A 124 -5.74 -23.14 -5.33
CA SER A 124 -6.58 -24.10 -4.62
C SER A 124 -5.72 -25.00 -3.74
N TYR A 125 -6.29 -25.56 -2.68
CA TYR A 125 -5.64 -26.56 -1.82
C TYR A 125 -4.97 -27.69 -2.62
N LYS A 126 -5.61 -28.15 -3.70
CA LYS A 126 -5.12 -29.23 -4.56
C LYS A 126 -3.86 -28.86 -5.34
N ASP A 127 -3.67 -27.58 -5.69
CA ASP A 127 -2.50 -27.13 -6.44
C ASP A 127 -1.24 -27.12 -5.56
N MET A 128 -1.41 -26.97 -4.25
CA MET A 128 -0.32 -27.01 -3.27
C MET A 128 0.19 -28.42 -2.99
N GLU A 129 -0.68 -29.43 -2.90
CA GLU A 129 -0.22 -30.83 -2.73
C GLU A 129 0.59 -31.33 -3.93
N SER A 130 0.37 -30.75 -5.11
CA SER A 130 1.08 -31.10 -6.33
C SER A 130 2.42 -30.38 -6.54
N GLY A 131 2.81 -29.45 -5.65
CA GLY A 131 4.04 -28.66 -5.80
C GLY A 131 4.01 -27.67 -6.98
N ASN A 132 2.82 -27.26 -7.42
CA ASN A 132 2.64 -26.45 -8.63
C ASN A 132 2.98 -24.96 -8.44
N ILE A 133 3.32 -24.52 -7.23
CA ILE A 133 3.54 -23.12 -6.89
C ILE A 133 4.98 -22.92 -6.45
N LYS A 134 5.64 -21.92 -7.04
CA LYS A 134 7.05 -21.61 -6.78
C LYS A 134 7.23 -20.21 -6.21
N GLU A 135 8.34 -20.03 -5.49
CA GLU A 135 8.76 -18.71 -5.03
C GLU A 135 8.90 -17.76 -6.23
N GLY A 136 8.36 -16.55 -6.08
CA GLY A 136 8.36 -15.52 -7.11
C GLY A 136 7.19 -15.55 -8.08
N GLU A 137 6.29 -16.53 -8.01
CA GLU A 137 5.07 -16.54 -8.84
C GLU A 137 3.99 -15.59 -8.30
N TYR A 138 3.14 -15.08 -9.21
CA TYR A 138 1.96 -14.29 -8.84
C TYR A 138 0.77 -15.20 -8.60
N VAL A 139 0.07 -14.94 -7.51
CA VAL A 139 -0.99 -15.82 -7.03
C VAL A 139 -2.21 -15.02 -6.59
N GLU A 140 -3.38 -15.60 -6.82
CA GLU A 140 -4.65 -15.16 -6.23
C GLU A 140 -5.13 -16.25 -5.26
N VAL A 141 -5.48 -15.86 -4.04
CA VAL A 141 -5.88 -16.78 -2.97
C VAL A 141 -7.07 -16.22 -2.22
N ASP A 142 -8.08 -17.06 -2.04
CA ASP A 142 -9.20 -16.79 -1.15
C ASP A 142 -8.94 -17.41 0.22
N GLY A 143 -9.32 -16.76 1.31
CA GLY A 143 -9.16 -17.29 2.66
C GLY A 143 -9.76 -16.43 3.76
N PHE A 144 -9.74 -16.93 4.99
CA PHE A 144 -10.28 -16.23 6.16
C PHE A 144 -9.15 -15.66 7.02
N LEU A 145 -9.23 -14.38 7.36
CA LEU A 145 -8.26 -13.75 8.26
C LEU A 145 -8.43 -14.25 9.71
N LYS A 146 -7.31 -14.63 10.33
CA LYS A 146 -7.23 -15.01 11.75
C LYS A 146 -7.04 -13.77 12.63
N GLU A 147 -7.60 -13.83 13.82
CA GLU A 147 -7.47 -12.78 14.86
C GLU A 147 -6.06 -12.71 15.47
N THR A 148 -5.26 -13.76 15.34
CA THR A 148 -3.96 -13.89 16.00
C THR A 148 -2.93 -12.92 15.44
N SER A 149 -2.47 -11.98 16.28
CA SER A 149 -1.45 -10.99 15.96
C SER A 149 -0.50 -10.77 17.14
N LEU A 150 0.80 -10.96 16.90
CA LEU A 150 1.84 -10.81 17.91
C LEU A 150 1.99 -9.36 18.41
N PRO A 151 1.96 -8.31 17.56
CA PRO A 151 1.94 -6.93 18.02
C PRO A 151 0.80 -6.63 19.00
N PHE A 152 -0.43 -7.05 18.70
CA PHE A 152 -1.58 -6.78 19.58
C PHE A 152 -1.49 -7.54 20.91
N TYR A 153 -0.95 -8.76 20.91
CA TYR A 153 -0.66 -9.48 22.15
C TYR A 153 0.32 -8.70 23.02
N ILE A 154 1.42 -8.19 22.45
CA ILE A 154 2.41 -7.39 23.15
C ILE A 154 1.79 -6.11 23.72
N ASP A 155 0.97 -5.42 22.92
CA ASP A 155 0.27 -4.20 23.35
C ASP A 155 -0.65 -4.46 24.53
N THR A 156 -1.42 -5.54 24.47
CA THR A 156 -2.33 -5.94 25.55
C THR A 156 -1.56 -6.25 26.83
N LEU A 157 -0.40 -6.92 26.75
CA LEU A 157 0.45 -7.15 27.91
C LEU A 157 0.98 -5.85 28.51
N ILE A 158 1.47 -4.93 27.69
CA ILE A 158 1.97 -3.63 28.14
C ILE A 158 0.83 -2.85 28.82
N TYR A 159 -0.36 -2.85 28.24
CA TYR A 159 -1.53 -2.20 28.85
C TYR A 159 -1.88 -2.80 30.20
N ILE A 160 -1.89 -4.13 30.35
CA ILE A 160 -2.15 -4.79 31.63
C ILE A 160 -1.11 -4.35 32.68
N ILE A 161 0.18 -4.38 32.34
CA ILE A 161 1.24 -3.97 33.28
C ILE A 161 1.06 -2.51 33.70
N ASN A 162 0.71 -1.63 32.76
CA ASN A 162 0.49 -0.22 33.04
C ASN A 162 -0.79 0.04 33.85
N CYS A 163 -1.87 -0.72 33.64
CA CYS A 163 -3.12 -0.60 34.39
C CYS A 163 -2.97 -0.95 35.87
N TYR A 164 -2.26 -2.03 36.19
CA TYR A 164 -2.00 -2.43 37.58
C TYR A 164 -0.86 -1.63 38.23
N GLY A 165 0.02 -1.06 37.41
CA GLY A 165 1.22 -0.36 37.84
C GLY A 165 2.38 -1.32 38.10
N ALA A 166 3.51 -1.06 37.44
CA ALA A 166 4.68 -1.93 37.53
C ALA A 166 5.21 -2.08 38.97
N ASP A 167 5.11 -1.04 39.80
CA ASP A 167 5.56 -1.08 41.19
C ASP A 167 4.75 -2.08 42.02
N PHE A 168 3.42 -2.07 41.89
CA PHE A 168 2.55 -3.04 42.55
C PHE A 168 2.88 -4.46 42.08
N LEU A 169 2.99 -4.67 40.77
CA LEU A 169 3.31 -5.99 40.22
C LEU A 169 4.69 -6.49 40.66
N ASN A 170 5.68 -5.60 40.81
CA ASN A 170 7.00 -5.96 41.31
C ASN A 170 6.95 -6.48 42.75
N THR A 171 6.07 -5.93 43.61
CA THR A 171 5.90 -6.47 44.99
C THR A 171 5.39 -7.91 45.01
N LEU A 172 4.65 -8.34 43.97
CA LEU A 172 4.19 -9.72 43.84
C LEU A 172 5.35 -10.66 43.49
N LEU A 173 6.37 -10.18 42.78
CA LEU A 173 7.57 -10.95 42.43
C LEU A 173 8.48 -11.19 43.62
N GLU A 174 8.59 -10.22 44.53
CA GLU A 174 9.41 -10.33 45.74
C GLU A 174 8.96 -11.51 46.63
N LYS A 175 7.66 -11.78 46.67
CA LYS A 175 7.07 -12.91 47.40
C LYS A 175 7.48 -14.28 46.82
N LYS A 176 7.96 -14.33 45.57
CA LYS A 176 8.29 -15.55 44.84
C LYS A 176 9.78 -15.72 44.50
N ASN A 177 10.66 -14.86 45.01
CA ASN A 177 12.12 -14.90 44.77
C ASN A 177 12.56 -14.82 43.29
N LEU A 178 11.73 -14.28 42.39
CA LEU A 178 12.09 -14.05 40.98
C LEU A 178 12.80 -12.69 40.84
N LYS A 179 14.10 -12.62 41.17
CA LYS A 179 14.83 -11.33 41.24
C LYS A 179 15.56 -10.87 39.96
N ASN A 180 15.54 -11.67 38.88
CA ASN A 180 16.40 -11.37 37.73
C ASN A 180 15.83 -10.30 36.77
N LEU A 181 14.51 -10.25 36.59
CA LEU A 181 13.80 -9.24 35.80
C LEU A 181 12.67 -8.64 36.63
N ASN A 182 12.31 -7.40 36.32
CA ASN A 182 11.17 -6.69 36.90
C ASN A 182 10.21 -6.24 35.79
N PHE A 183 8.97 -5.91 36.13
CA PHE A 183 7.95 -5.53 35.15
C PHE A 183 8.29 -4.24 34.39
N ASN A 184 9.11 -3.35 34.97
CA ASN A 184 9.62 -2.16 34.26
C ASN A 184 10.56 -2.54 33.11
N ILE A 185 11.45 -3.50 33.33
CA ILE A 185 12.37 -4.02 32.30
C ILE A 185 11.59 -4.82 31.27
N ILE A 186 10.63 -5.65 31.71
CA ILE A 186 9.77 -6.44 30.81
C ILE A 186 8.99 -5.52 29.86
N CYS A 187 8.37 -4.43 30.36
CA CYS A 187 7.72 -3.45 29.51
C CYS A 187 8.66 -2.88 28.44
N LYS A 188 9.87 -2.45 28.83
CA LYS A 188 10.86 -1.91 27.88
C LYS A 188 11.31 -2.95 26.83
N LEU A 189 11.46 -4.21 27.22
CA LEU A 189 11.80 -5.29 26.30
C LEU A 189 10.66 -5.54 25.31
N LEU A 190 9.41 -5.57 25.80
CA LEU A 190 8.21 -5.74 24.99
C LEU A 190 7.99 -4.56 24.04
N GLU A 191 8.18 -3.31 24.48
CA GLU A 191 8.13 -2.13 23.62
C GLU A 191 9.17 -2.19 22.50
N ARG A 192 10.40 -2.61 22.82
CA ARG A 192 11.46 -2.74 21.83
C ARG A 192 11.17 -3.86 20.83
N LEU A 193 10.65 -4.99 21.31
CA LEU A 193 10.20 -6.09 20.47
C LEU A 193 9.08 -5.63 19.52
N ARG A 194 8.06 -4.93 20.04
CA ARG A 194 6.97 -4.35 19.24
C ARG A 194 7.51 -3.49 18.11
N MET A 195 8.37 -2.51 18.42
CA MET A 195 8.95 -1.61 17.42
C MET A 195 9.77 -2.36 16.36
N SER A 196 10.48 -3.43 16.73
CA SER A 196 11.24 -4.25 15.80
C SER A 196 10.34 -5.03 14.83
N ILE A 197 9.23 -5.59 15.32
CA ILE A 197 8.29 -6.37 14.49
C ILE A 197 7.46 -5.45 13.56
N THR A 198 7.06 -4.26 14.05
CA THR A 198 6.21 -3.31 13.31
C THR A 198 6.98 -2.21 12.60
N SER A 199 8.28 -2.40 12.38
CA SER A 199 9.15 -1.37 11.79
C SER A 199 8.57 -0.86 10.46
N ARG A 200 8.49 0.47 10.34
CA ARG A 200 7.95 1.19 9.16
C ARG A 200 6.49 0.86 8.81
N GLY A 201 5.68 0.47 9.81
CA GLY A 201 4.26 0.16 9.63
C GLY A 201 4.00 -1.21 9.02
N SER A 202 5.02 -2.07 8.93
CA SER A 202 4.87 -3.43 8.39
C SER A 202 4.20 -4.35 9.40
N HIS A 203 3.11 -4.99 9.00
CA HIS A 203 2.37 -5.94 9.82
C HIS A 203 2.27 -7.29 9.12
N ASP A 204 2.12 -8.34 9.91
CA ASP A 204 1.89 -9.68 9.40
C ASP A 204 0.46 -10.09 9.71
N LEU A 205 -0.31 -10.42 8.67
CA LEU A 205 -1.63 -11.01 8.79
C LEU A 205 -1.55 -12.51 8.57
N LEU A 206 -2.26 -13.25 9.41
CA LEU A 206 -2.46 -14.67 9.23
C LEU A 206 -3.81 -14.90 8.56
N MET A 207 -3.80 -15.64 7.46
CA MET A 207 -4.98 -16.06 6.74
C MET A 207 -4.99 -17.59 6.66
N GLN A 208 -6.17 -18.19 6.77
CA GLN A 208 -6.36 -19.63 6.60
C GLN A 208 -7.12 -19.90 5.33
N ASN A 209 -6.59 -20.82 4.52
CA ASN A 209 -7.31 -21.42 3.41
C ASN A 209 -7.27 -22.93 3.60
N GLU A 210 -8.37 -23.51 4.09
CA GLU A 210 -8.46 -24.94 4.44
C GLU A 210 -7.32 -25.35 5.40
N ASP A 211 -6.43 -26.29 5.04
CA ASP A 211 -5.28 -26.67 5.90
C ASP A 211 -4.01 -25.84 5.66
N ILE A 212 -4.07 -24.81 4.81
CA ILE A 212 -2.90 -23.99 4.46
C ILE A 212 -2.93 -22.69 5.28
N SER A 213 -1.79 -22.39 5.91
CA SER A 213 -1.60 -21.11 6.58
C SER A 213 -0.89 -20.12 5.65
N LEU A 214 -1.48 -18.96 5.47
CA LEU A 214 -0.98 -17.89 4.60
C LEU A 214 -0.54 -16.74 5.48
N LEU A 215 0.69 -16.28 5.27
CA LEU A 215 1.28 -15.15 5.97
C LEU A 215 1.40 -13.97 5.01
N LEU A 216 0.61 -12.93 5.25
CA LEU A 216 0.59 -11.74 4.40
C LEU A 216 1.40 -10.63 5.06
N THR A 217 2.48 -10.18 4.43
CA THR A 217 3.25 -9.05 4.93
C THR A 217 2.70 -7.75 4.34
N ILE A 218 1.88 -7.06 5.11
CA ILE A 218 1.22 -5.80 4.72
C ILE A 218 1.94 -4.58 5.28
N ASN A 219 1.53 -3.40 4.81
CA ASN A 219 1.91 -2.10 5.36
C ASN A 219 0.63 -1.33 5.67
N GLU A 220 0.47 -0.85 6.91
CA GLU A 220 -0.75 -0.14 7.32
C GLU A 220 -1.05 1.11 6.47
N ASN A 221 -0.02 1.74 5.93
CA ASN A 221 -0.17 2.93 5.09
C ASN A 221 -0.84 2.65 3.74
N ASN A 222 -0.99 1.38 3.35
CA ASN A 222 -1.55 0.96 2.07
C ASN A 222 -3.05 0.57 2.17
N PHE A 223 -3.68 0.70 3.34
CA PHE A 223 -5.13 0.54 3.45
C PHE A 223 -5.86 1.75 2.88
N LEU A 224 -6.88 1.51 2.06
CA LEU A 224 -7.59 2.56 1.30
C LEU A 224 -8.50 3.45 2.16
N SER A 225 -8.89 2.97 3.34
CA SER A 225 -9.64 3.78 4.30
C SER A 225 -8.88 3.88 5.61
N ASN A 226 -8.69 5.11 6.09
CA ASN A 226 -8.10 5.42 7.40
C ASN A 226 -8.85 4.79 8.60
N HIS A 227 -10.00 4.14 8.35
CA HIS A 227 -10.89 3.55 9.35
C HIS A 227 -11.16 2.05 9.14
N ALA A 228 -10.53 1.40 8.16
CA ALA A 228 -10.53 -0.06 8.09
C ALA A 228 -9.56 -0.58 9.14
N HIS A 229 -9.98 -0.52 10.40
CA HIS A 229 -9.27 -1.20 11.47
C HIS A 229 -9.16 -2.68 11.11
N MET A 230 -7.97 -3.25 11.25
CA MET A 230 -7.68 -4.67 11.04
C MET A 230 -8.71 -5.60 11.71
N PHE A 231 -9.31 -5.14 12.82
CA PHE A 231 -10.36 -5.81 13.57
C PHE A 231 -11.69 -5.97 12.82
N ASN A 232 -12.06 -5.04 11.94
CA ASN A 232 -13.24 -5.20 11.08
C ASN A 232 -13.02 -6.27 10.00
N LEU A 233 -11.77 -6.69 9.79
CA LEU A 233 -11.37 -7.67 8.78
C LEU A 233 -11.20 -9.08 9.37
N VAL A 234 -11.23 -9.21 10.69
CA VAL A 234 -11.06 -10.50 11.37
C VAL A 234 -12.27 -11.39 11.04
N HIS A 235 -12.00 -12.66 10.67
CA HIS A 235 -12.99 -13.62 10.18
C HIS A 235 -13.69 -13.23 8.86
N CYS A 236 -13.24 -12.20 8.16
CA CYS A 236 -13.73 -11.92 6.82
C CYS A 236 -13.11 -12.88 5.80
N SER A 237 -13.92 -13.32 4.84
CA SER A 237 -13.43 -13.96 3.62
C SER A 237 -12.77 -12.89 2.76
N CYS A 238 -11.49 -13.04 2.48
CA CYS A 238 -10.72 -12.08 1.71
C CYS A 238 -10.09 -12.78 0.51
N LYS A 239 -10.05 -12.05 -0.61
CA LYS A 239 -9.31 -12.41 -1.81
C LYS A 239 -8.03 -11.61 -1.85
N VAL A 240 -6.90 -12.30 -1.86
CA VAL A 240 -5.57 -11.71 -1.85
C VAL A 240 -4.90 -11.98 -3.18
N PHE A 241 -4.46 -10.91 -3.83
CA PHE A 241 -3.58 -10.99 -4.98
C PHE A 241 -2.19 -10.51 -4.59
N GLY A 242 -1.17 -11.32 -4.85
CA GLY A 242 0.19 -11.02 -4.43
C GLY A 242 1.25 -11.90 -5.07
N LYS A 243 2.48 -11.74 -4.61
CA LYS A 243 3.64 -12.51 -5.07
C LYS A 243 4.10 -13.45 -3.95
N VAL A 244 4.37 -14.70 -4.30
CA VAL A 244 4.91 -15.68 -3.34
C VAL A 244 6.35 -15.30 -2.99
N MET A 245 6.61 -15.11 -1.70
CA MET A 245 7.91 -14.75 -1.17
C MET A 245 8.68 -15.96 -0.64
N MET A 246 7.99 -16.87 0.02
CA MET A 246 8.59 -18.05 0.65
C MET A 246 7.54 -19.15 0.80
N ILE A 247 7.96 -20.39 0.61
CA ILE A 247 7.12 -21.58 0.85
C ILE A 247 7.83 -22.49 1.85
N LYS A 248 7.11 -22.94 2.88
CA LYS A 248 7.56 -23.95 3.84
C LYS A 248 6.54 -25.08 3.89
N GLU A 249 6.98 -26.28 3.51
CA GLU A 249 6.11 -27.47 3.40
C GLU A 249 6.30 -28.46 4.55
N ASP A 250 7.43 -28.43 5.25
CA ASP A 250 7.77 -29.40 6.29
C ASP A 250 7.24 -28.96 7.66
N GLU A 251 6.69 -29.89 8.45
CA GLU A 251 6.30 -29.65 9.85
C GLU A 251 7.46 -29.14 10.73
N ASN A 252 8.69 -29.49 10.36
CA ASN A 252 9.92 -29.05 11.02
C ASN A 252 10.39 -27.65 10.59
N LYS A 253 9.88 -27.11 9.49
CA LYS A 253 10.26 -25.80 8.97
C LYS A 253 9.12 -24.82 9.23
N CYS A 254 9.31 -23.94 10.21
CA CYS A 254 8.35 -22.89 10.53
C CYS A 254 8.72 -21.56 9.88
N ILE A 255 7.74 -20.66 9.80
CA ILE A 255 8.00 -19.23 9.58
C ILE A 255 7.81 -18.51 10.91
N SER A 256 8.85 -17.83 11.38
CA SER A 256 8.77 -17.03 12.59
C SER A 256 8.12 -15.67 12.33
N LEU A 257 7.17 -15.30 13.18
CA LEU A 257 6.65 -13.93 13.27
C LEU A 257 7.71 -12.95 13.77
N LEU A 258 8.79 -13.46 14.38
CA LEU A 258 9.92 -12.67 14.86
C LEU A 258 10.95 -12.39 13.76
N ARG A 259 10.80 -12.91 12.53
CA ARG A 259 11.80 -12.76 11.45
C ARG A 259 12.19 -11.31 11.14
N LYS A 260 11.24 -10.39 11.29
CA LYS A 260 11.46 -8.95 11.07
C LYS A 260 12.45 -8.33 12.06
N THR A 261 12.67 -8.97 13.21
CA THR A 261 13.64 -8.53 14.21
C THR A 261 15.10 -8.76 13.80
N SER A 262 15.34 -9.59 12.76
CA SER A 262 16.69 -10.06 12.37
C SER A 262 17.46 -10.82 13.47
N GLN A 263 16.81 -11.13 14.60
CA GLN A 263 17.38 -11.81 15.77
C GLN A 263 16.33 -12.75 16.39
N GLU A 264 15.80 -13.66 15.58
CA GLU A 264 14.68 -14.54 15.95
C GLU A 264 14.93 -15.32 17.25
N GLU A 265 16.09 -15.98 17.36
CA GLU A 265 16.44 -16.80 18.52
C GLU A 265 16.52 -15.98 19.82
N TYR A 266 17.12 -14.79 19.75
CA TYR A 266 17.23 -13.90 20.90
C TYR A 266 15.85 -13.45 21.39
N TYR A 267 14.98 -12.98 20.49
CA TYR A 267 13.67 -12.50 20.89
C TYR A 267 12.72 -13.62 21.31
N GLN A 268 12.89 -14.84 20.78
CA GLN A 268 12.19 -16.02 21.28
C GLN A 268 12.57 -16.30 22.74
N GLN A 269 13.87 -16.30 23.06
CA GLN A 269 14.35 -16.45 24.44
C GLN A 269 13.84 -15.33 25.36
N VAL A 270 13.76 -14.09 24.87
CA VAL A 270 13.19 -12.97 25.63
C VAL A 270 11.73 -13.24 25.98
N ILE A 271 10.90 -13.64 25.01
CA ILE A 271 9.48 -13.95 25.26
C ILE A 271 9.36 -15.11 26.24
N ASP A 272 10.15 -16.17 26.08
CA ASP A 272 10.09 -17.35 26.95
C ASP A 272 10.62 -17.04 28.37
N SER A 273 11.54 -16.09 28.52
CA SER A 273 12.00 -15.60 29.82
C SER A 273 10.94 -14.81 30.59
N ILE A 274 9.91 -14.29 29.90
CA ILE A 274 8.81 -13.53 30.49
C ILE A 274 7.70 -14.46 31.00
N ASP A 275 7.57 -15.68 30.46
CA ASP A 275 6.51 -16.63 30.83
C ASP A 275 6.40 -16.88 32.35
N PRO A 276 7.50 -17.08 33.13
CA PRO A 276 7.42 -17.25 34.58
C PRO A 276 6.80 -16.07 35.31
N TYR A 277 7.02 -14.84 34.81
CA TYR A 277 6.46 -13.62 35.38
C TYR A 277 4.95 -13.51 35.10
N LEU A 278 4.52 -13.94 33.92
CA LEU A 278 3.11 -13.99 33.55
C LEU A 278 2.34 -15.03 34.38
N GLU A 279 2.95 -16.16 34.72
CA GLU A 279 2.34 -17.14 35.62
C GLU A 279 2.10 -16.56 37.03
N VAL A 280 3.00 -15.74 37.55
CA VAL A 280 2.77 -15.02 38.83
C VAL A 280 1.52 -14.14 38.73
N LEU A 281 1.32 -13.44 37.61
CA LEU A 281 0.14 -12.60 37.42
C LEU A 281 -1.14 -13.45 37.42
N LYS A 282 -1.14 -14.59 36.70
CA LYS A 282 -2.30 -15.50 36.65
C LYS A 282 -2.66 -16.05 38.03
N GLU A 283 -1.67 -16.44 38.83
CA GLU A 283 -1.90 -16.92 40.20
C GLU A 283 -2.49 -15.85 41.12
N ASN A 284 -2.24 -14.58 40.84
CA ASN A 284 -2.84 -13.44 41.55
C ASN A 284 -4.18 -13.00 40.92
N ASN A 285 -4.83 -13.86 40.14
CA ASN A 285 -6.12 -13.63 39.46
C ASN A 285 -6.11 -12.49 38.42
N ILE A 286 -4.95 -12.13 37.87
CA ILE A 286 -4.86 -11.16 36.78
C ILE A 286 -5.11 -11.90 35.46
N ILE A 287 -6.11 -11.43 34.70
CA ILE A 287 -6.48 -11.99 33.41
C ILE A 287 -5.44 -11.58 32.36
N LEU A 288 -4.92 -12.56 31.62
CA LEU A 288 -3.92 -12.34 30.57
C LEU A 288 -4.44 -12.82 29.20
N PRO A 289 -4.03 -12.17 28.10
CA PRO A 289 -4.35 -12.62 26.75
C PRO A 289 -3.67 -13.96 26.44
N LYS A 290 -4.24 -14.71 25.49
CA LYS A 290 -3.65 -15.98 25.03
C LYS A 290 -2.38 -15.68 24.21
N LYS A 291 -1.25 -16.30 24.59
CA LYS A 291 0.03 -16.21 23.87
C LYS A 291 -0.15 -16.76 22.44
N PRO A 292 0.09 -15.96 21.38
CA PRO A 292 0.09 -16.45 20.02
C PRO A 292 1.33 -17.32 19.76
N GLU A 293 1.19 -18.30 18.87
CA GLU A 293 2.34 -19.07 18.42
C GLU A 293 3.28 -18.18 17.60
N CYS A 294 4.52 -18.01 18.08
CA CYS A 294 5.52 -17.17 17.39
C CYS A 294 6.02 -17.84 16.11
N ASN A 295 6.00 -19.17 16.06
CA ASN A 295 6.45 -19.98 14.94
C ASN A 295 5.26 -20.72 14.34
N ILE A 296 4.89 -20.35 13.11
CA ILE A 296 3.77 -20.97 12.39
C ILE A 296 4.28 -22.27 11.80
N LYS A 297 3.69 -23.40 12.22
CA LYS A 297 4.06 -24.74 11.78
C LYS A 297 3.14 -25.25 10.66
N GLY A 298 3.60 -26.26 9.93
CA GLY A 298 2.85 -26.90 8.85
C GLY A 298 3.11 -26.25 7.50
N LYS A 299 2.17 -26.42 6.55
CA LYS A 299 2.26 -25.83 5.22
C LYS A 299 1.97 -24.32 5.29
N VAL A 300 3.03 -23.51 5.20
CA VAL A 300 2.96 -22.05 5.29
C VAL A 300 3.49 -21.40 4.02
N ILE A 301 2.73 -20.44 3.50
CA ILE A 301 3.17 -19.62 2.36
C ILE A 301 3.17 -18.17 2.78
N MET A 302 4.31 -17.52 2.59
CA MET A 302 4.43 -16.08 2.76
C MET A 302 4.15 -15.38 1.43
N ILE A 303 3.18 -14.49 1.43
CA ILE A 303 2.77 -13.72 0.27
C ILE A 303 3.04 -12.23 0.55
N LEU A 304 3.61 -11.55 -0.45
CA LEU A 304 3.62 -10.09 -0.50
C LEU A 304 2.34 -9.64 -1.21
N PRO A 305 1.32 -9.17 -0.47
CA PRO A 305 0.06 -8.74 -1.07
C PRO A 305 0.27 -7.45 -1.87
N ILE A 306 -0.30 -7.43 -3.07
CA ILE A 306 -0.40 -6.24 -3.91
C ILE A 306 -1.78 -5.60 -3.73
N SER A 307 -2.82 -6.44 -3.60
CA SER A 307 -4.18 -6.00 -3.31
C SER A 307 -4.95 -7.02 -2.48
N ILE A 308 -5.84 -6.55 -1.62
CA ILE A 308 -6.77 -7.38 -0.86
C ILE A 308 -8.18 -6.84 -1.07
N CYS A 309 -9.08 -7.75 -1.45
CA CYS A 309 -10.50 -7.48 -1.62
C CYS A 309 -11.34 -8.33 -0.66
N ILE A 310 -12.55 -7.87 -0.37
CA ILE A 310 -13.55 -8.51 0.50
C ILE A 310 -14.90 -8.54 -0.22
#